data_AF-A0ABD1AV20-F1
#
_entry.id   AF-A0ABD1AV20-F1
#
_cell.length_a   1.000
_cell.length_b   1.000
_cell.length_c   1.000
_cell.angle_alpha   90.00
_cell.angle_beta   90.00
_cell.angle_gamma   90.00
#
_symmetry.space_group_name_H-M   'P 1'
#
loop_
_entity.id
_entity.type
_entity.pdbx_description
1 polymer ?
#
loop_
_entity_poly.entity_id
_entity_poly.type
_entity_poly.pdbx_seq_one_letter_code
_entity_poly.pdbx_strand_id
1 'polypeptide(L)'
;MDPACQRVLPFQTMVSDFGYGEGIIKWRSLASRLKCNETVNDYWDDTEIDAFYKGAMPKWLFHVDAHNKKYYVVQESELLENDWLHLFAEIALYSKSNRNLDAPPLLEMKNVVIETKEEYTTEAREKLQADNAIFYISFKYNGDPSTGWGAGDHNAIIRKTMDGGLGHMSLEVARRTEEERLCSDYQSLYI
;
A
#
# COMPACT_ATOMS: atom_id res chain seq x y z
N MET A 1 22.71 -7.41 -0.10
CA MET A 1 24.11 -6.95 -0.19
C MET A 1 24.11 -5.52 0.31
N ASP A 2 24.96 -5.18 1.25
CA ASP A 2 25.14 -3.80 1.70
C ASP A 2 26.35 -3.21 0.94
N PRO A 3 26.13 -2.23 0.03
CA PRO A 3 27.22 -1.61 -0.72
C PRO A 3 28.21 -0.85 0.18
N ALA A 4 27.77 -0.33 1.32
CA ALA A 4 28.60 0.49 2.20
C ALA A 4 29.69 -0.34 2.91
N CYS A 5 29.37 -1.59 3.26
CA CYS A 5 30.34 -2.51 3.85
C CYS A 5 30.78 -3.66 2.93
N GLN A 6 30.28 -3.69 1.69
CA GLN A 6 30.54 -4.73 0.67
C GLN A 6 30.28 -6.16 1.19
N ARG A 7 29.30 -6.33 2.08
CA ARG A 7 28.96 -7.63 2.68
C ARG A 7 27.57 -8.11 2.31
N VAL A 8 27.43 -9.43 2.26
CA VAL A 8 26.12 -10.10 2.24
C VAL A 8 25.74 -10.41 3.68
N LEU A 9 24.77 -9.66 4.20
CA LEU A 9 24.24 -9.86 5.54
C LEU A 9 22.98 -10.74 5.46
N PRO A 10 22.85 -11.77 6.31
CA PRO A 10 21.64 -12.56 6.36
C PRO A 10 20.50 -11.69 6.90
N PHE A 11 19.37 -11.71 6.19
CA PHE A 11 18.17 -10.97 6.55
C PHE A 11 17.05 -11.95 6.91
N GLN A 12 16.28 -11.64 7.95
CA GLN A 12 15.11 -12.39 8.37
C GLN A 12 13.86 -11.55 8.08
N THR A 13 12.95 -12.13 7.30
CA THR A 13 11.60 -11.58 7.09
C THR A 13 10.56 -12.61 7.54
N MET A 14 9.46 -12.13 8.12
CA MET A 14 8.29 -12.96 8.44
C MET A 14 7.05 -12.23 7.96
N VAL A 15 6.37 -12.82 6.98
CA VAL A 15 5.15 -12.27 6.39
C VAL A 15 4.00 -13.23 6.62
N SER A 16 2.88 -12.72 7.11
CA SER A 16 1.63 -13.46 7.30
C SER A 16 0.55 -12.94 6.36
N ASP A 17 -0.10 -13.84 5.63
CA ASP A 17 -1.38 -13.58 4.96
C ASP A 17 -2.49 -13.71 5.99
N PHE A 18 -3.10 -12.59 6.39
CA PHE A 18 -4.09 -12.56 7.48
C PHE A 18 -5.54 -12.69 6.97
N GLY A 19 -5.71 -12.90 5.66
CA GLY A 19 -6.99 -13.30 5.07
C GLY A 19 -7.68 -12.25 4.19
N TYR A 20 -8.91 -12.60 3.81
CA TYR A 20 -9.79 -11.87 2.89
C TYR A 20 -11.09 -11.47 3.61
N GLY A 21 -11.44 -10.19 3.59
CA GLY A 21 -12.69 -9.69 4.16
C GLY A 21 -13.18 -8.44 3.44
N GLU A 22 -14.47 -8.36 3.11
CA GLU A 22 -15.11 -7.20 2.46
C GLU A 22 -14.41 -6.63 1.22
N GLY A 23 -13.63 -7.45 0.50
CA GLY A 23 -12.84 -7.01 -0.65
C GLY A 23 -11.57 -6.26 -0.27
N ILE A 24 -11.03 -6.49 0.93
CA ILE A 24 -9.74 -6.03 1.41
C ILE A 24 -8.82 -7.25 1.54
N ILE A 25 -7.57 -7.10 1.08
CA ILE A 25 -6.49 -8.06 1.29
C ILE A 25 -5.57 -7.51 2.37
N LYS A 26 -5.23 -8.34 3.37
CA LYS A 26 -4.40 -7.91 4.50
C LYS A 26 -3.14 -8.75 4.62
N TRP A 27 -1.99 -8.09 4.58
CA TRP A 27 -0.67 -8.68 4.82
C TRP A 27 -0.03 -8.05 6.05
N ARG A 28 0.71 -8.84 6.81
CA ARG A 28 1.53 -8.35 7.93
C ARG A 28 2.96 -8.80 7.80
N SER A 29 3.90 -7.87 7.84
CA SER A 29 5.27 -8.14 8.25
C SER A 29 5.31 -8.17 9.77
N LEU A 30 5.91 -9.21 10.35
CA LEU A 30 6.15 -9.37 11.80
C LEU A 30 7.66 -9.42 12.10
N ALA A 31 8.49 -9.48 11.06
CA ALA A 31 9.92 -9.27 11.16
C ALA A 31 10.46 -8.74 9.83
N SER A 32 11.36 -7.77 9.92
CA SER A 32 12.17 -7.29 8.79
C SER A 32 13.49 -6.76 9.37
N ARG A 33 14.42 -7.67 9.68
CA ARG A 33 15.65 -7.36 10.42
C ARG A 33 16.84 -8.21 9.98
N LEU A 34 18.04 -7.80 10.36
CA LEU A 34 19.22 -8.66 10.26
C LEU A 34 19.00 -9.94 11.08
N LYS A 35 19.41 -11.08 10.52
CA LYS A 35 19.23 -12.37 11.20
C LYS A 35 20.08 -12.39 12.48
N CYS A 36 19.43 -12.64 13.60
CA CYS A 36 20.05 -12.77 14.92
C CYS A 36 19.46 -14.00 15.66
N ASN A 37 19.92 -14.24 16.89
CA ASN A 37 19.46 -15.36 17.72
C ASN A 37 18.17 -15.04 18.50
N GLU A 38 17.65 -13.83 18.38
CA GLU A 38 16.42 -13.44 19.06
C GLU A 38 15.21 -14.07 18.37
N THR A 39 14.24 -14.50 19.17
CA THR A 39 12.95 -14.95 18.67
C THR A 39 12.22 -13.79 18.01
N VAL A 40 11.41 -14.09 16.98
CA VAL A 40 10.54 -13.08 16.40
C VAL A 40 9.34 -12.91 17.33
N ASN A 41 9.00 -11.66 17.63
CA ASN A 41 7.72 -11.36 18.26
C ASN A 41 6.65 -11.50 17.18
N ASP A 42 5.74 -12.46 17.32
CA ASP A 42 4.63 -12.65 16.38
C ASP A 42 3.31 -12.04 16.90
N TYR A 43 3.35 -11.40 18.07
CA TYR A 43 2.20 -10.72 18.66
C TYR A 43 1.97 -9.34 18.02
N TRP A 44 0.78 -9.15 17.45
CA TRP A 44 0.34 -7.86 16.90
C TRP A 44 -0.51 -7.10 17.91
N ASP A 45 -0.05 -5.92 18.32
CA ASP A 45 -0.79 -5.07 19.26
C ASP A 45 -1.71 -4.09 18.52
N ASP A 46 -2.97 -4.48 18.33
CA ASP A 46 -3.93 -3.58 17.69
C ASP A 46 -4.20 -2.31 18.53
N THR A 47 -3.94 -2.31 19.85
CA THR A 47 -4.29 -1.18 20.72
C THR A 47 -3.43 0.06 20.50
N GLU A 48 -2.21 -0.11 19.99
CA GLU A 48 -1.28 0.97 19.63
C GLU A 48 -1.68 1.70 18.33
N ILE A 49 -2.63 1.15 17.57
CA ILE A 49 -3.11 1.75 16.32
C ILE A 49 -4.29 2.67 16.62
N ASP A 50 -4.23 3.89 16.09
CA ASP A 50 -5.33 4.83 16.25
C ASP A 50 -6.60 4.37 15.54
N ALA A 51 -7.76 4.60 16.16
CA ALA A 51 -9.07 4.28 15.59
C ALA A 51 -9.31 4.89 14.20
N PHE A 52 -8.66 6.00 13.85
CA PHE A 52 -8.68 6.58 12.51
C PHE A 52 -8.19 5.62 11.42
N TYR A 53 -7.18 4.81 11.74
CA TYR A 53 -6.62 3.81 10.82
C TYR A 53 -7.28 2.43 11.01
N LYS A 54 -8.46 2.37 11.61
CA LYS A 54 -9.22 1.13 11.80
C LYS A 54 -10.55 1.19 11.06
N GLY A 55 -11.14 0.01 10.87
CA GLY A 55 -12.46 -0.13 10.27
C GLY A 55 -12.43 -0.19 8.74
N ALA A 56 -13.54 0.20 8.11
CA ALA A 56 -13.73 0.09 6.67
C ALA A 56 -12.69 0.89 5.89
N MET A 57 -12.27 0.37 4.74
CA MET A 57 -11.39 1.10 3.82
C MET A 57 -12.12 2.33 3.26
N PRO A 58 -11.47 3.52 3.20
CA PRO A 58 -12.11 4.70 2.63
C PRO A 58 -12.39 4.54 1.13
N LYS A 59 -13.20 5.46 0.62
CA LYS A 59 -13.53 5.55 -0.80
C LYS A 59 -12.42 6.28 -1.56
N TRP A 60 -12.33 6.05 -2.86
CA TRP A 60 -11.38 6.75 -3.71
C TRP A 60 -11.62 8.26 -3.71
N LEU A 61 -10.54 9.05 -3.75
CA LEU A 61 -10.58 10.51 -3.77
C LEU A 61 -10.63 11.01 -5.22
N PHE A 62 -11.72 11.66 -5.59
CA PHE A 62 -11.84 12.34 -6.89
C PHE A 62 -11.15 13.69 -6.92
N HIS A 63 -11.32 14.44 -5.82
CA HIS A 63 -10.80 15.78 -5.66
C HIS A 63 -10.27 15.93 -4.24
N VAL A 64 -9.03 16.42 -4.15
CA VAL A 64 -8.37 16.71 -2.88
C VAL A 64 -8.27 18.21 -2.76
N ASP A 65 -8.81 18.77 -1.69
CA ASP A 65 -8.58 20.17 -1.35
C ASP A 65 -7.14 20.33 -0.85
N ALA A 66 -6.33 21.08 -1.58
CA ALA A 66 -4.94 21.34 -1.22
C ALA A 66 -4.78 22.05 0.13
N HIS A 67 -5.82 22.73 0.64
CA HIS A 67 -5.80 23.37 1.95
C HIS A 67 -6.12 22.39 3.10
N ASN A 68 -6.59 21.19 2.78
CA ASN A 68 -6.89 20.19 3.78
C ASN A 68 -5.60 19.49 4.21
N LYS A 69 -5.09 19.91 5.37
CA LYS A 69 -3.85 19.41 6.00
C LYS A 69 -3.79 17.91 6.26
N LYS A 70 -4.93 17.22 6.17
CA LYS A 70 -5.02 15.76 6.27
C LYS A 70 -4.33 15.07 5.10
N TYR A 71 -4.36 15.70 3.93
CA TYR A 71 -3.86 15.14 2.69
C TYR A 71 -2.53 15.77 2.30
N TYR A 72 -1.67 14.96 1.68
CA TYR A 72 -0.46 15.40 1.00
C TYR A 72 -0.42 14.81 -0.39
N VAL A 73 -0.27 15.67 -1.40
CA VAL A 73 -0.07 15.24 -2.79
C VAL A 73 1.44 15.17 -3.03
N VAL A 74 1.93 13.97 -3.32
CA VAL A 74 3.36 13.71 -3.50
C VAL A 74 3.83 14.32 -4.81
N GLN A 75 4.95 15.04 -4.79
CA GLN A 75 5.52 15.64 -6.00
C GLN A 75 6.23 14.59 -6.86
N GLU A 76 6.32 14.82 -8.17
CA GLU A 76 6.94 13.88 -9.10
C GLU A 76 8.41 13.56 -8.74
N SER A 77 9.17 14.56 -8.29
CA SER A 77 10.55 14.35 -7.81
C SER A 77 10.61 13.43 -6.57
N GLU A 78 9.62 13.53 -5.69
CA GLU A 78 9.55 12.69 -4.49
C GLU A 78 9.12 11.26 -4.82
N LEU A 79 8.34 11.04 -5.88
CA LEU A 79 8.02 9.69 -6.36
C LEU A 79 9.28 8.94 -6.81
N LEU A 80 10.23 9.65 -7.45
CA LEU A 80 11.51 9.08 -7.88
C LEU A 80 12.44 8.78 -6.70
N GLU A 81 12.39 9.59 -5.64
CA GLU A 81 13.19 9.39 -4.42
C GLU A 81 12.59 8.31 -3.49
N ASN A 82 11.31 8.00 -3.62
CA ASN A 82 10.57 7.06 -2.77
C ASN A 82 10.11 5.84 -3.59
N ASP A 83 11.08 5.04 -4.03
CA ASP A 83 10.87 3.81 -4.81
C ASP A 83 9.92 2.80 -4.16
N TRP A 84 9.82 2.78 -2.83
CA TRP A 84 8.86 1.97 -2.09
C TRP A 84 7.38 2.29 -2.42
N LEU A 85 7.07 3.48 -2.96
CA LEU A 85 5.73 3.79 -3.48
C LEU A 85 5.41 2.97 -4.74
N HIS A 86 6.41 2.65 -5.55
CA HIS A 86 6.24 1.70 -6.66
C HIS A 86 5.93 0.30 -6.14
N LEU A 87 6.63 -0.15 -5.09
CA LEU A 87 6.33 -1.44 -4.45
C LEU A 87 4.86 -1.50 -3.98
N PHE A 88 4.32 -0.40 -3.45
CA PHE A 88 2.91 -0.32 -3.08
C PHE A 88 1.97 -0.47 -4.28
N ALA A 89 2.29 0.15 -5.42
CA ALA A 89 1.54 -0.04 -6.66
C ALA A 89 1.61 -1.49 -7.18
N GLU A 90 2.78 -2.13 -7.10
CA GLU A 90 2.97 -3.54 -7.45
C GLU A 90 2.16 -4.47 -6.55
N ILE A 91 2.22 -4.25 -5.24
CA ILE A 91 1.43 -4.96 -4.24
C ILE A 91 -0.07 -4.82 -4.55
N ALA A 92 -0.52 -3.61 -4.90
CA ALA A 92 -1.90 -3.37 -5.28
C ALA A 92 -2.30 -4.14 -6.55
N LEU A 93 -1.46 -4.11 -7.59
CA LEU A 93 -1.68 -4.89 -8.80
C LEU A 93 -1.74 -6.39 -8.51
N TYR A 94 -0.80 -6.90 -7.73
CA TYR A 94 -0.74 -8.31 -7.34
C TYR A 94 -1.98 -8.76 -6.56
N SER A 95 -2.48 -7.90 -5.66
CA SER A 95 -3.71 -8.13 -4.90
C SER A 95 -4.95 -8.27 -5.82
N LYS A 96 -4.90 -7.63 -6.97
CA LYS A 96 -5.96 -7.53 -7.98
C LYS A 96 -5.85 -8.66 -9.01
N SER A 97 -4.66 -9.10 -9.39
CA SER A 97 -4.38 -10.08 -10.48
C SER A 97 -4.54 -11.56 -10.10
N ASN A 98 -5.39 -11.88 -9.12
CA ASN A 98 -5.49 -13.24 -8.54
C ASN A 98 -4.13 -13.84 -8.15
N ARG A 99 -3.16 -12.98 -7.78
CA ARG A 99 -1.82 -13.40 -7.36
C ARG A 99 -0.94 -14.02 -8.46
N ASN A 100 -1.30 -13.81 -9.73
CA ASN A 100 -0.50 -14.23 -10.88
C ASN A 100 0.19 -13.00 -11.51
N LEU A 101 1.52 -12.92 -11.37
CA LEU A 101 2.38 -12.02 -12.11
C LEU A 101 3.62 -12.81 -12.51
N ASP A 102 3.76 -13.12 -13.80
CA ASP A 102 4.88 -13.90 -14.33
C ASP A 102 6.17 -13.06 -14.50
N ALA A 103 6.04 -11.74 -14.42
CA ALA A 103 7.14 -10.78 -14.48
C ALA A 103 6.81 -9.54 -13.62
N PRO A 104 7.84 -8.79 -13.17
CA PRO A 104 7.63 -7.48 -12.56
C PRO A 104 6.79 -6.58 -13.50
N PRO A 105 5.70 -6.00 -13.02
CA PRO A 105 4.80 -5.22 -13.87
C PRO A 105 5.46 -3.91 -14.28
N LEU A 106 5.31 -3.54 -15.55
CA LEU A 106 5.72 -2.21 -16.02
C LEU A 106 4.65 -1.19 -15.61
N LEU A 107 4.90 -0.54 -14.48
CA LEU A 107 4.03 0.48 -13.89
C LEU A 107 4.58 1.89 -14.13
N GLU A 108 3.71 2.77 -14.59
CA GLU A 108 3.98 4.21 -14.69
C GLU A 108 3.17 4.91 -13.60
N MET A 109 3.86 5.45 -12.59
CA MET A 109 3.21 6.16 -11.49
C MET A 109 2.67 7.50 -11.98
N LYS A 110 1.38 7.78 -11.69
CA LYS A 110 0.73 9.03 -12.08
C LYS A 110 0.59 10.00 -10.93
N ASN A 111 0.05 9.53 -9.81
CA ASN A 111 -0.26 10.38 -8.66
C ASN A 111 -0.29 9.55 -7.38
N VAL A 112 0.19 10.14 -6.28
CA VAL A 112 0.04 9.59 -4.94
C VAL A 112 -0.49 10.67 -4.02
N VAL A 113 -1.57 10.34 -3.31
CA VAL A 113 -2.07 11.16 -2.21
C VAL A 113 -1.95 10.37 -0.92
N ILE A 114 -1.44 11.01 0.12
CA ILE A 114 -1.25 10.43 1.45
C ILE A 114 -2.22 11.09 2.41
N GLU A 115 -2.96 10.29 3.15
CA GLU A 115 -3.88 10.71 4.20
C GLU A 115 -3.38 10.22 5.55
N THR A 116 -3.31 11.14 6.51
CA THR A 116 -2.89 10.86 7.89
C THR A 116 -3.88 11.48 8.87
N LYS A 117 -3.96 10.95 10.09
CA LYS A 117 -4.78 11.53 11.17
C LYS A 117 -4.22 12.89 11.60
N GLU A 118 -2.90 12.98 11.69
CA GLU A 118 -2.20 14.10 12.30
C GLU A 118 -2.08 15.28 11.34
N GLU A 119 -2.30 16.49 11.85
CA GLU A 119 -1.65 17.67 11.32
C GLU A 119 -0.15 17.56 11.60
N TYR A 120 0.57 16.69 10.87
CA TYR A 120 2.04 16.60 10.93
C TYR A 120 2.62 18.02 10.92
N THR A 121 3.43 18.31 11.94
CA THR A 121 3.93 19.65 12.21
C THR A 121 5.05 20.03 11.27
N THR A 122 5.05 21.31 10.87
CA THR A 122 6.03 22.01 10.01
C THR A 122 5.87 21.77 8.50
N GLU A 123 6.02 20.55 7.98
CA GLU A 123 6.06 20.32 6.52
C GLU A 123 5.18 19.14 6.06
N ALA A 124 4.40 19.34 4.99
CA ALA A 124 3.44 18.32 4.52
C ALA A 124 4.11 17.02 4.04
N ARG A 125 5.35 17.10 3.53
CA ARG A 125 6.15 15.94 3.06
C ARG A 125 6.47 14.93 4.15
N GLU A 126 6.44 15.31 5.43
CA GLU A 126 6.72 14.38 6.53
C GLU A 126 5.71 13.23 6.59
N LYS A 127 4.53 13.42 6.01
CA LYS A 127 3.51 12.37 5.84
C LYS A 127 4.00 11.17 5.02
N LEU A 128 5.02 11.33 4.16
CA LEU A 128 5.67 10.21 3.45
C LEU A 128 6.33 9.22 4.42
N GLN A 129 6.82 9.71 5.56
CA GLN A 129 7.53 8.93 6.57
C GLN A 129 6.62 8.51 7.73
N ALA A 130 5.30 8.74 7.61
CA ALA A 130 4.36 8.41 8.66
C ALA A 130 4.30 6.89 8.92
N ASP A 131 4.27 6.52 10.19
CA ASP A 131 4.08 5.12 10.60
C ASP A 131 2.73 4.61 10.13
N ASN A 132 1.68 5.40 10.34
CA ASN A 132 0.32 5.08 9.96
C ASN A 132 -0.18 6.06 8.89
N ALA A 133 -0.60 5.53 7.74
CA ALA A 133 -1.05 6.35 6.61
C ALA A 133 -1.97 5.56 5.67
N ILE A 134 -2.82 6.30 4.95
CA ILE A 134 -3.62 5.76 3.84
C ILE A 134 -3.09 6.39 2.55
N PHE A 135 -2.78 5.55 1.58
CA PHE A 135 -2.21 5.89 0.30
C PHE A 135 -3.27 5.70 -0.80
N TYR A 136 -3.46 6.73 -1.60
CA TYR A 136 -4.27 6.72 -2.81
C TYR A 136 -3.32 6.80 -3.99
N ILE A 137 -3.14 5.68 -4.68
CA ILE A 137 -2.12 5.50 -5.70
C ILE A 137 -2.81 5.35 -7.04
N SER A 138 -2.51 6.26 -7.97
CA SER A 138 -2.92 6.16 -9.36
C SER A 138 -1.71 5.82 -10.22
N PHE A 139 -1.85 4.79 -11.04
CA PHE A 139 -0.78 4.29 -11.90
C PHE A 139 -1.34 3.73 -13.20
N LYS A 140 -0.51 3.70 -14.23
CA LYS A 140 -0.81 3.02 -15.49
C LYS A 140 -0.11 1.68 -15.53
N TYR A 141 -0.85 0.64 -15.87
CA TYR A 141 -0.31 -0.69 -16.15
C TYR A 141 -0.24 -0.91 -17.65
N ASN A 142 0.95 -1.17 -18.16
CA ASN A 142 1.19 -1.40 -19.60
C ASN A 142 1.36 -2.90 -19.95
N GLY A 143 0.96 -3.81 -19.07
CA GLY A 143 1.16 -5.24 -19.27
C GLY A 143 0.11 -5.91 -20.15
N ASP A 144 0.22 -7.24 -20.26
CA ASP A 144 -0.54 -8.03 -21.23
C ASP A 144 -2.05 -8.05 -20.88
N PRO A 145 -2.93 -7.56 -21.79
CA PRO A 145 -4.38 -7.63 -21.61
C PRO A 145 -4.92 -9.07 -21.49
N SER A 146 -4.12 -10.10 -21.80
CA SER A 146 -4.47 -11.52 -21.61
C SER A 146 -4.51 -11.97 -20.15
N THR A 147 -3.93 -11.20 -19.22
CA THR A 147 -3.87 -11.51 -17.78
C THR A 147 -5.22 -11.38 -17.05
N GLY A 148 -6.30 -11.06 -17.78
CA GLY A 148 -7.62 -10.76 -17.21
C GLY A 148 -7.71 -9.37 -16.57
N TRP A 149 -6.61 -8.61 -16.56
CA TRP A 149 -6.55 -7.20 -16.23
C TRP A 149 -6.23 -6.39 -17.48
N GLY A 150 -7.05 -5.38 -17.75
CA GLY A 150 -6.84 -4.47 -18.87
C GLY A 150 -5.63 -3.57 -18.63
N ALA A 151 -4.76 -3.46 -19.64
CA ALA A 151 -3.83 -2.35 -19.70
C ALA A 151 -4.60 -1.02 -19.59
N GLY A 152 -4.01 -0.05 -18.89
CA GLY A 152 -4.65 1.24 -18.68
C GLY A 152 -4.44 1.79 -17.28
N ASP A 153 -5.33 2.70 -16.89
CA ASP A 153 -5.25 3.45 -15.66
C ASP A 153 -5.92 2.70 -14.51
N HIS A 154 -5.22 2.61 -13.40
CA HIS A 154 -5.62 1.89 -12.20
C HIS A 154 -5.47 2.76 -10.98
N ASN A 155 -6.39 2.57 -10.04
CA ASN A 155 -6.41 3.24 -8.75
C ASN A 155 -6.33 2.20 -7.63
N ALA A 156 -5.58 2.51 -6.58
CA ALA A 156 -5.39 1.63 -5.43
C ALA A 156 -5.43 2.42 -4.11
N ILE A 157 -6.14 1.87 -3.14
CA ILE A 157 -6.19 2.39 -1.78
C ILE A 157 -5.46 1.39 -0.88
N ILE A 158 -4.41 1.86 -0.21
CA ILE A 158 -3.59 1.06 0.68
C ILE A 158 -3.54 1.73 2.04
N ARG A 159 -3.85 1.00 3.09
CA ARG A 159 -3.67 1.46 4.47
C ARG A 159 -2.46 0.75 5.07
N LYS A 160 -1.46 1.54 5.49
CA LYS A 160 -0.29 1.11 6.26
C LYS A 160 -0.52 1.41 7.73
N THR A 161 -0.27 0.42 8.57
CA THR A 161 -0.27 0.59 10.03
C THR A 161 0.93 -0.12 10.67
N MET A 162 1.42 0.44 11.78
CA MET A 162 2.49 -0.09 12.62
C MET A 162 1.96 -0.18 14.06
N ASP A 163 2.23 -1.29 14.76
CA ASP A 163 1.82 -1.51 16.16
C ASP A 163 2.93 -1.14 17.18
N GLY A 164 3.98 -0.44 16.73
CA GLY A 164 5.16 -0.13 17.53
C GLY A 164 6.18 -1.27 17.66
N GLY A 165 5.84 -2.48 17.21
CA GLY A 165 6.76 -3.61 17.14
C GLY A 165 7.85 -3.41 16.08
N LEU A 166 9.09 -3.81 16.39
CA LEU A 166 10.20 -3.65 15.45
C LEU A 166 9.99 -4.52 14.19
N GLY A 167 9.85 -3.88 13.04
CA GLY A 167 9.61 -4.56 11.76
C GLY A 167 8.17 -5.07 11.59
N HIS A 168 7.28 -4.73 12.53
CA HIS A 168 5.86 -5.01 12.43
C HIS A 168 5.19 -3.98 11.54
N MET A 169 4.57 -4.41 10.45
CA MET A 169 3.84 -3.54 9.53
C MET A 169 2.65 -4.30 8.97
N SER A 170 1.48 -3.67 8.95
CA SER A 170 0.27 -4.20 8.33
C SER A 170 -0.08 -3.36 7.09
N LEU A 171 -0.32 -4.04 5.97
CA LEU A 171 -0.81 -3.46 4.73
C LEU A 171 -2.18 -4.02 4.42
N GLU A 172 -3.17 -3.14 4.32
CA GLU A 172 -4.52 -3.46 3.86
C GLU A 172 -4.74 -2.83 2.48
N VAL A 173 -5.18 -3.63 1.51
CA VAL A 173 -5.33 -3.20 0.12
C VAL A 173 -6.79 -3.38 -0.32
N ALA A 174 -7.40 -2.32 -0.85
CA ALA A 174 -8.71 -2.40 -1.48
C ALA A 174 -8.63 -3.18 -2.80
N ARG A 175 -9.33 -4.32 -2.90
CA ARG A 175 -9.39 -5.13 -4.13
C ARG A 175 -10.14 -4.44 -5.26
N ARG A 176 -11.15 -3.63 -4.93
CA ARG A 176 -11.91 -2.83 -5.90
C ARG A 176 -12.21 -1.44 -5.35
N THR A 177 -12.11 -0.41 -6.18
CA THR A 177 -12.78 0.86 -5.89
C THR A 177 -14.30 0.68 -6.03
N GLU A 178 -15.09 1.54 -5.42
CA GLU A 178 -16.57 1.47 -5.51
C GLU A 178 -17.05 1.62 -6.96
N GLU A 179 -16.30 2.31 -7.81
CA GLU A 179 -16.58 2.45 -9.24
C GLU A 179 -16.35 1.15 -10.01
N GLU A 180 -15.26 0.44 -9.72
CA GLU A 180 -14.99 -0.89 -10.28
C GLU A 180 -16.10 -1.88 -9.86
N ARG A 181 -16.67 -1.72 -8.65
CA ARG A 181 -17.84 -2.49 -8.18
C ARG A 181 -19.10 -2.10 -8.96
N LEU A 182 -19.44 -0.81 -9.01
CA LEU A 182 -20.64 -0.32 -9.69
C LEU A 182 -20.65 -0.63 -11.20
N CYS A 183 -19.49 -0.56 -11.86
CA CYS A 183 -19.36 -0.91 -13.28
C CYS A 183 -19.57 -2.42 -13.50
N SER A 184 -19.03 -3.27 -12.61
CA SER A 184 -19.23 -4.72 -12.67
C SER A 184 -20.69 -5.12 -12.41
N ASP A 185 -21.32 -4.50 -11.41
CA ASP A 185 -22.72 -4.77 -11.05
C ASP A 185 -23.68 -4.32 -12.17
N TYR A 186 -23.40 -3.18 -12.81
CA TYR A 186 -24.13 -2.75 -14.01
C TYR A 186 -23.99 -3.75 -15.15
N GLN A 187 -22.79 -4.28 -15.42
CA GLN A 187 -22.59 -5.28 -16.47
C GLN A 187 -23.26 -6.63 -16.15
N SER A 188 -23.39 -7.00 -14.87
CA SER A 188 -24.06 -8.23 -14.45
C SER A 188 -25.59 -8.17 -14.51
N LEU A 189 -26.19 -6.98 -14.58
CA LEU A 189 -27.65 -6.79 -14.68
C LEU A 189 -28.18 -6.97 -16.12
N TYR A 190 -27.30 -7.10 -17.11
CA TYR A 190 -27.64 -7.26 -18.53
C TYR A 190 -27.26 -8.63 -19.11
N ILE A 191 -27.05 -9.65 -18.26
CA ILE A 191 -26.86 -11.06 -18.65
C ILE A 191 -28.02 -11.90 -18.14
#